data_AF-R9REH8-F1
#
_entry.id   AF-R9REH8-F1
#
_cell.length_a   1.000
_cell.length_b   1.000
_cell.length_c   1.000
_cell.angle_alpha   90.00
_cell.angle_beta   90.00
_cell.angle_gamma   90.00
#
_symmetry.space_group_name_H-M   'P 1'
#
loop_
_entity.id
_entity.type
_entity.pdbx_description
1 polymer ?
#
loop_
_entity_poly.entity_id
_entity_poly.type
_entity_poly.pdbx_seq_one_letter_code
_entity_poly.pdbx_strand_id
1 'polypeptide(L)'
;MYNKQLKFRADEEIKNKLLLKSKLLNISYAEYLRLLILDDEKRNFIGEIIQFKNVLRELKTELNYIGNNLNQLSKKVNSNANVQLDEVLKVQENLSNILQKLGGYKNASINENSREQEKE
;
A
#
# COMPACT_ATOMS: atom_id res chain seq x y z
N MET A 1 -29.63 -21.44 9.49
CA MET A 1 -30.95 -20.90 9.11
C MET A 1 -31.05 -19.47 9.63
N TYR A 2 -31.55 -18.51 8.85
CA TYR A 2 -31.66 -17.12 9.28
C TYR A 2 -32.76 -16.97 10.35
N ASN A 3 -32.43 -16.47 11.54
CA ASN A 3 -33.33 -16.43 12.71
C ASN A 3 -33.60 -15.02 13.27
N LYS A 4 -33.03 -13.98 12.67
CA LYS A 4 -33.23 -12.57 13.07
C LYS A 4 -33.94 -11.80 11.96
N GLN A 5 -34.80 -10.85 12.33
CA GLN A 5 -35.48 -9.95 11.41
C GLN A 5 -34.82 -8.57 11.40
N LEU A 6 -34.60 -8.02 10.21
CA LEU A 6 -34.08 -6.66 9.98
C LEU A 6 -35.20 -5.81 9.39
N LYS A 7 -35.44 -4.63 9.96
CA LYS A 7 -36.37 -3.62 9.43
C LYS A 7 -35.59 -2.33 9.22
N PHE A 8 -35.71 -1.73 8.04
CA PHE A 8 -35.13 -0.44 7.73
C PHE A 8 -36.15 0.44 7.01
N ARG A 9 -35.97 1.76 7.13
CA ARG A 9 -36.78 2.73 6.41
C ARG A 9 -36.15 3.00 5.06
N ALA A 10 -36.97 3.07 4.02
CA ALA A 10 -36.59 3.45 2.67
C ALA A 10 -37.71 4.30 2.08
N ASP A 11 -37.36 5.22 1.19
CA ASP A 11 -38.35 5.90 0.36
C ASP A 11 -38.89 4.95 -0.73
N GLU A 12 -39.91 5.42 -1.45
CA GLU A 12 -40.57 4.60 -2.46
C GLU A 12 -39.67 4.35 -3.68
N GLU A 13 -38.76 5.26 -4.00
CA GLU A 13 -37.81 5.11 -5.10
C GLU A 13 -36.84 3.95 -4.85
N ILE A 14 -36.17 3.96 -3.70
CA ILE A 14 -35.22 2.92 -3.29
C ILE A 14 -35.93 1.58 -3.19
N LYS A 15 -37.11 1.54 -2.57
CA LYS A 15 -37.93 0.32 -2.46
C LYS A 15 -38.27 -0.26 -3.83
N ASN A 16 -38.73 0.58 -4.77
CA ASN A 16 -39.07 0.15 -6.14
C ASN A 16 -37.84 -0.36 -6.88
N LYS A 17 -36.70 0.33 -6.75
CA LYS A 17 -35.43 -0.08 -7.37
C LYS A 17 -34.95 -1.43 -6.86
N LEU A 18 -35.00 -1.65 -5.54
CA LEU A 18 -34.63 -2.94 -4.93
C LEU A 18 -35.54 -4.07 -5.40
N LEU A 19 -36.86 -3.84 -5.43
CA LEU A 19 -37.84 -4.84 -5.89
C LEU A 19 -37.69 -5.16 -7.38
N LEU A 20 -37.46 -4.15 -8.22
CA LEU A 20 -37.24 -4.35 -9.65
C LEU A 20 -35.98 -5.19 -9.88
N LYS A 21 -34.89 -4.88 -9.19
CA LYS A 21 -33.63 -5.61 -9.32
C LYS A 21 -33.74 -7.05 -8.84
N SER A 22 -34.45 -7.31 -7.73
CA SER A 22 -34.67 -8.69 -7.26
C SER A 22 -35.49 -9.51 -8.27
N LYS A 23 -36.51 -8.90 -8.89
CA LYS A 23 -37.30 -9.53 -9.96
C LYS A 23 -36.46 -9.85 -11.19
N LEU A 24 -35.63 -8.92 -11.65
CA LEU A 24 -34.75 -9.11 -12.81
C LEU A 24 -33.76 -10.27 -12.59
N LEU A 25 -33.31 -10.47 -11.35
CA LEU A 25 -32.40 -11.56 -10.97
C LEU A 25 -33.14 -12.86 -10.59
N ASN A 26 -34.47 -12.88 -10.65
CA ASN A 26 -35.32 -14.01 -10.25
C ASN A 26 -35.02 -14.54 -8.82
N ILE A 27 -34.82 -13.62 -7.88
CA ILE A 27 -34.54 -13.93 -6.47
C ILE A 27 -35.47 -13.17 -5.54
N SER A 28 -35.58 -13.64 -4.29
CA SER A 28 -36.35 -12.92 -3.28
C SER A 28 -35.71 -11.57 -2.94
N TYR A 29 -36.54 -10.62 -2.52
CA TYR A 29 -36.08 -9.31 -2.02
C TYR A 29 -35.04 -9.44 -0.90
N ALA A 30 -35.27 -10.36 0.04
CA ALA A 30 -34.34 -10.63 1.13
C ALA A 30 -33.00 -11.19 0.64
N GLU A 31 -33.03 -12.05 -0.37
CA GLU A 31 -31.80 -12.61 -0.96
C GLU A 31 -31.02 -11.56 -1.73
N TYR A 32 -31.71 -10.65 -2.43
CA TYR A 32 -31.06 -9.55 -3.11
C TYR A 32 -30.33 -8.62 -2.14
N LEU A 33 -30.92 -8.30 -0.98
CA LEU A 33 -30.24 -7.52 0.05
C LEU A 33 -28.99 -8.22 0.58
N ARG A 34 -29.02 -9.55 0.76
CA ARG A 34 -27.83 -10.32 1.18
C ARG A 34 -26.74 -10.27 0.11
N LEU A 35 -27.12 -10.43 -1.16
CA LEU A 35 -26.18 -10.30 -2.27
C LEU A 35 -25.55 -8.91 -2.33
N LEU A 36 -26.31 -7.84 -2.08
CA LEU A 36 -25.76 -6.49 -2.03
C LEU A 36 -24.72 -6.32 -0.92
N ILE A 37 -24.94 -6.92 0.26
CA ILE A 37 -23.96 -6.90 1.37
C ILE A 37 -22.68 -7.64 0.95
N LEU A 38 -22.82 -8.85 0.40
CA LEU A 38 -21.68 -9.65 -0.06
C LEU A 38 -20.92 -8.97 -1.21
N ASP A 39 -21.64 -8.29 -2.11
CA ASP A 39 -21.03 -7.54 -3.21
C ASP A 39 -20.30 -6.30 -2.69
N ASP A 40 -20.82 -5.65 -1.65
CA ASP A 40 -20.15 -4.52 -1.01
C ASP A 40 -18.84 -4.95 -0.34
N GLU A 41 -18.85 -6.06 0.41
CA GLU A 41 -17.64 -6.66 0.97
C GLU A 41 -16.60 -6.97 -0.13
N LYS A 42 -17.04 -7.53 -1.25
CA LYS A 42 -16.16 -7.80 -2.41
C LYS A 42 -15.60 -6.53 -3.02
N ARG A 43 -16.42 -5.48 -3.18
CA ARG A 43 -15.96 -4.20 -3.75
C ARG A 43 -14.95 -3.51 -2.82
N ASN A 44 -15.17 -3.54 -1.52
CA ASN A 44 -14.22 -3.02 -0.53
C ASN A 44 -12.89 -3.79 -0.62
N PHE A 45 -12.94 -5.11 -0.66
CA PHE A 45 -11.75 -5.95 -0.83
C PHE A 45 -11.01 -5.69 -2.15
N ILE A 46 -11.73 -5.51 -3.26
CA ILE A 46 -11.13 -5.14 -4.55
C ILE A 46 -10.46 -3.76 -4.47
N GLY A 47 -11.10 -2.80 -3.80
CA GLY A 47 -10.55 -1.47 -3.55
C GLY A 47 -9.22 -1.54 -2.78
N GLU A 48 -9.18 -2.35 -1.72
CA GLU A 48 -7.97 -2.60 -0.94
C GLU A 48 -6.86 -3.26 -1.78
N ILE A 49 -7.19 -4.25 -2.61
CA ILE A 49 -6.23 -4.88 -3.52
C ILE A 49 -5.66 -3.86 -4.52
N ILE A 50 -6.50 -3.00 -5.09
CA ILE A 50 -6.05 -1.96 -6.03
C ILE A 50 -5.10 -0.98 -5.34
N GLN A 51 -5.44 -0.55 -4.12
CA GLN A 51 -4.57 0.30 -3.31
C GLN A 51 -3.23 -0.39 -3.01
N PHE A 52 -3.26 -1.65 -2.57
CA PHE A 52 -2.07 -2.44 -2.30
C PHE A 52 -1.18 -2.59 -3.55
N LYS A 53 -1.78 -2.85 -4.71
CA LYS A 53 -1.07 -2.91 -6.00
C LYS A 53 -0.36 -1.59 -6.32
N ASN A 54 -0.98 -0.44 -6.03
CA ASN A 54 -0.36 0.86 -6.24
C ASN A 54 0.85 1.07 -5.32
N VAL A 55 0.73 0.72 -4.04
CA VAL A 55 1.85 0.74 -3.08
C VAL A 55 3.01 -0.14 -3.56
N LEU A 56 2.74 -1.35 -4.05
CA LEU A 56 3.78 -2.23 -4.62
C LEU A 56 4.45 -1.63 -5.85
N ARG A 57 3.71 -0.89 -6.68
CA ARG A 57 4.27 -0.22 -7.88
C ARG A 57 5.22 0.91 -7.50
N GLU A 58 4.86 1.69 -6.50
CA GLU A 58 5.71 2.74 -5.93
C GLU A 58 6.97 2.13 -5.32
N LEU A 59 6.82 1.11 -4.48
CA LEU A 59 7.93 0.37 -3.87
C LEU A 59 8.91 -0.16 -4.94
N LYS A 60 8.39 -0.79 -6.00
CA LYS A 60 9.21 -1.26 -7.13
C LYS A 60 10.04 -0.13 -7.75
N THR A 61 9.45 1.06 -7.87
CA THR A 61 10.10 2.21 -8.49
C THR A 61 11.21 2.76 -7.60
N GLU A 62 10.96 2.88 -6.30
CA GLU A 62 11.97 3.30 -5.31
C GLU A 62 13.14 2.29 -5.23
N LEU A 63 12.84 0.99 -5.20
CA LEU A 63 13.88 -0.06 -5.21
C LEU A 63 14.72 -0.02 -6.48
N ASN A 64 14.11 0.23 -7.65
CA ASN A 64 14.85 0.35 -8.90
C ASN A 64 15.79 1.58 -8.89
N TYR A 65 15.33 2.69 -8.31
CA TYR A 65 16.16 3.88 -8.13
C TYR A 65 17.36 3.62 -7.21
N ILE A 66 17.14 2.94 -6.08
CA ILE A 66 18.21 2.53 -5.16
C ILE A 66 19.21 1.59 -5.85
N GLY A 67 18.71 0.58 -6.57
CA GLY A 67 19.56 -0.36 -7.31
C GLY A 67 20.43 0.34 -8.35
N ASN A 68 19.88 1.33 -9.06
CA ASN A 68 20.65 2.15 -10.00
C ASN A 68 21.75 2.95 -9.31
N ASN A 69 21.45 3.58 -8.17
CA ASN A 69 22.46 4.33 -7.40
C ASN A 69 23.56 3.41 -6.86
N LEU A 70 23.20 2.25 -6.31
CA LEU A 70 24.15 1.23 -5.88
C LEU A 70 25.05 0.77 -7.04
N ASN A 71 24.46 0.52 -8.21
CA ASN A 71 25.23 0.12 -9.38
C ASN A 71 26.21 1.22 -9.85
N GLN A 72 25.81 2.49 -9.76
CA GLN A 72 26.71 3.62 -10.07
C GLN A 72 27.87 3.69 -9.08
N LEU A 73 27.58 3.55 -7.77
CA LEU A 73 28.61 3.49 -6.73
C LEU A 73 29.58 2.33 -6.97
N SER A 74 29.07 1.12 -7.20
CA SER A 74 29.90 -0.06 -7.49
C SER A 74 30.80 0.15 -8.70
N LYS A 75 30.29 0.78 -9.78
CA LYS A 75 31.11 1.11 -10.95
C LYS A 75 32.24 2.08 -10.63
N LYS A 76 31.95 3.13 -9.84
CA LYS A 76 32.98 4.10 -9.41
C LYS A 76 34.06 3.44 -8.56
N VAL A 77 33.66 2.61 -7.58
CA VAL A 77 34.58 1.85 -6.75
C VAL A 77 35.44 0.93 -7.61
N ASN A 78 34.82 0.16 -8.51
CA ASN A 78 35.53 -0.76 -9.40
C ASN A 78 36.48 -0.04 -10.38
N SER A 79 36.19 1.21 -10.74
CA SER A 79 37.08 2.03 -11.57
C SER A 79 38.13 2.81 -10.77
N ASN A 80 38.27 2.56 -9.46
CA ASN A 80 39.12 3.33 -8.54
C ASN A 80 38.83 4.85 -8.57
N ALA A 81 37.60 5.23 -8.94
CA ALA A 81 37.17 6.62 -8.89
C ALA A 81 36.77 6.98 -7.46
N ASN A 82 37.01 8.22 -7.07
CA ASN A 82 36.67 8.68 -5.74
C ASN A 82 35.14 8.66 -5.54
N VAL A 83 34.69 8.07 -4.44
CA VAL A 83 33.27 8.02 -4.05
C VAL A 83 33.06 9.03 -2.94
N GLN A 84 32.12 9.96 -3.16
CA GLN A 84 31.78 10.94 -2.15
C GLN A 84 30.90 10.32 -1.07
N LEU A 85 31.14 10.68 0.19
CA LEU A 85 30.35 10.20 1.33
C LEU A 85 28.85 10.52 1.16
N ASP A 86 28.52 11.69 0.62
CA ASP A 86 27.14 12.11 0.36
C ASP A 86 26.39 11.16 -0.59
N GLU A 87 27.07 10.57 -1.57
CA GLU A 87 26.45 9.62 -2.50
C GLU A 87 26.08 8.31 -1.79
N VAL A 88 26.92 7.87 -0.85
CA VAL A 88 26.68 6.69 -0.02
C VAL A 88 25.56 6.94 0.99
N LEU A 89 25.59 8.08 1.69
CA LEU A 89 24.56 8.49 2.65
C LEU A 89 23.19 8.59 1.97
N LYS A 90 23.12 9.11 0.75
CA LYS A 90 21.86 9.19 -0.02
C LYS A 90 21.26 7.81 -0.30
N VAL A 91 22.08 6.82 -0.61
CA VAL A 91 21.60 5.44 -0.82
C VAL A 91 21.13 4.83 0.50
N GLN A 92 21.87 5.04 1.59
CA GLN A 92 21.50 4.60 2.93
C GLN A 92 20.14 5.21 3.37
N GLU A 93 19.96 6.51 3.17
CA GLU A 93 18.72 7.21 3.53
C GLU A 93 17.52 6.66 2.76
N ASN A 94 17.67 6.48 1.44
CA ASN A 94 16.62 5.90 0.60
C ASN A 94 16.24 4.47 1.05
N LEU A 95 17.23 3.64 1.42
CA LEU A 95 16.99 2.31 1.98
C LEU A 95 16.26 2.37 3.33
N SER A 96 16.70 3.26 4.23
CA SER A 96 16.07 3.46 5.54
C SER A 96 14.60 3.89 5.40
N ASN A 97 14.32 4.80 4.47
CA ASN A 97 12.97 5.28 4.18
C ASN A 97 12.06 4.16 3.67
N ILE A 98 12.55 3.29 2.77
CA ILE A 98 11.80 2.11 2.32
C ILE A 98 11.54 1.16 3.49
N LEU A 99 12.55 0.88 4.32
CA LEU A 99 12.41 -0.03 5.45
C LEU A 99 11.39 0.50 6.47
N GLN A 100 11.37 1.79 6.76
CA GLN A 100 10.34 2.40 7.61
C GLN A 100 8.93 2.28 7.00
N LYS A 101 8.78 2.54 5.69
CA LYS A 101 7.50 2.39 4.98
C LYS A 101 6.97 0.94 5.02
N LEU A 102 7.88 -0.04 5.05
CA LEU A 102 7.55 -1.47 5.13
C LEU A 102 7.29 -1.96 6.57
N GLY A 103 7.28 -1.08 7.57
CA GLY A 103 7.08 -1.45 8.97
C GLY A 103 8.34 -1.99 9.66
N GLY A 104 9.52 -1.81 9.06
CA GLY A 104 10.80 -2.05 9.70
C GLY A 104 11.03 -1.07 10.85
N TYR A 105 11.49 -1.59 11.98
CA TYR A 105 11.72 -0.87 13.24
C TYR A 105 12.32 0.54 13.05
N LYS A 106 11.78 1.53 13.79
CA LYS A 106 12.49 2.75 14.16
C LYS A 106 13.75 2.34 14.92
N ASN A 107 14.88 2.15 14.24
CA ASN A 107 16.25 2.11 14.77
C ASN A 107 17.23 1.82 13.63
N ALA A 108 17.46 2.82 12.78
CA ALA A 108 18.74 2.94 12.08
C ALA A 108 19.46 4.17 12.66
N SER A 109 19.75 4.10 13.95
CA SER A 109 20.61 5.02 14.67
C SER A 109 22.07 4.83 14.22
N ILE A 110 22.46 5.34 13.05
CA ILE A 110 23.89 5.35 12.67
C ILE A 110 24.20 6.59 11.80
N ASN A 111 24.49 7.71 12.46
CA ASN A 111 25.66 8.58 12.23
C ASN A 111 25.56 9.89 13.03
N GLU A 112 25.72 9.80 14.35
CA GLU A 112 26.17 10.95 15.15
C GLU A 112 27.68 10.88 15.44
N ASN A 113 28.31 9.71 15.30
CA ASN A 113 29.71 9.51 15.68
C ASN A 113 30.76 9.87 14.60
N SER A 114 30.37 10.36 13.42
CA SER A 114 31.33 10.75 12.38
C SER A 114 31.75 12.23 12.44
N ARG A 115 31.12 13.04 13.30
CA ARG A 115 31.43 14.48 13.43
C ARG A 115 32.43 14.83 14.54
N GLU A 116 32.86 13.87 15.34
CA GLU A 116 33.74 14.13 16.50
C GLU A 116 35.20 13.69 16.32
N GLN A 117 35.61 13.17 15.17
CA GLN A 117 37.01 12.74 14.95
C GLN A 117 37.89 13.75 14.18
N GLU A 118 37.47 15.02 14.05
CA GLU A 118 38.31 16.10 13.50
C GLU A 118 38.89 17.06 14.57
N LYS A 119 38.83 16.72 15.86
CA LYS A 119 39.52 17.50 16.89
C LYS A 119 40.11 16.60 17.98
N GLU A 120 41.30 16.07 17.70
CA GLU A 120 42.48 16.06 18.61
C GLU A 120 43.72 15.54 17.89
#